data_AF-A0A2Z6RY17-F1
#
_entry.id   AF-A0A2Z6RY17-F1
#
_cell.length_a   1.000
_cell.length_b   1.000
_cell.length_c   1.000
_cell.angle_alpha   90.00
_cell.angle_beta   90.00
_cell.angle_gamma   90.00
#
_symmetry.space_group_name_H-M   'P 1'
#
loop_
_entity.id
_entity.type
_entity.pdbx_description
1 polymer ?
#
loop_
_entity_poly.entity_id
_entity_poly.type
_entity_poly.pdbx_seq_one_letter_code
_entity_poly.pdbx_strand_id
1 'polypeptide(L)' 'MSRGRPSLADVWQQFEPFSIGLHGRYTFCQRCKFCGSNVVDLIDQLKEHLIKCADFPANLKESLDLTTSKF' A
#
# COMPACT_ATOMS: atom_id res chain seq x y z
N MET A 1 -6.16 10.91 -22.41
CA MET A 1 -6.12 10.76 -20.94
C MET A 1 -5.78 9.30 -20.63
N SER A 2 -4.49 8.99 -20.54
CA SER A 2 -4.01 7.61 -20.29
C SER A 2 -4.39 7.21 -18.88
N ARG A 3 -5.44 6.40 -18.71
CA ARG A 3 -5.70 5.67 -17.45
C ARG A 3 -4.65 4.57 -17.36
N GLY A 4 -3.42 4.96 -17.05
CA GLY A 4 -2.29 4.07 -16.86
C GLY A 4 -2.53 3.23 -15.62
N ARG A 5 -2.29 1.93 -15.75
CA ARG A 5 -2.18 0.98 -14.63
C ARG A 5 -1.37 1.64 -13.51
N PRO A 6 -1.82 1.64 -12.24
CA PRO A 6 -1.08 2.28 -11.16
C PRO A 6 0.29 1.63 -11.11
N SER A 7 1.30 2.47 -11.20
CA SER A 7 2.69 2.04 -11.10
C SER A 7 2.94 1.58 -9.66
N LEU A 8 3.95 0.73 -9.45
CA LEU A 8 4.37 0.37 -8.10
C LEU A 8 4.59 1.63 -7.25
N ALA A 9 5.15 2.69 -7.84
CA ALA A 9 5.40 3.96 -7.18
C ALA A 9 4.12 4.58 -6.60
N ASP A 10 2.98 4.45 -7.28
CA ASP A 10 1.69 4.95 -6.79
C ASP A 10 1.27 4.24 -5.50
N VAL A 11 1.55 2.94 -5.36
CA VAL A 11 1.27 2.15 -4.15
C VAL A 11 2.14 2.64 -3.00
N TRP A 12 3.46 2.73 -3.18
CA TRP A 12 4.39 3.20 -2.14
C TRP A 12 4.09 4.62 -1.70
N GLN A 13 3.63 5.49 -2.60
CA GLN A 13 3.27 6.87 -2.28
C GLN A 13 2.10 6.98 -1.29
N GLN A 14 1.27 5.94 -1.16
CA GLN A 14 0.17 5.87 -0.19
C GLN A 14 0.63 5.54 1.23
N PHE A 15 1.90 5.18 1.41
CA PHE A 15 2.48 4.83 2.69
C PHE A 15 3.63 5.78 3.06
N GLU A 16 3.96 5.79 4.35
CA GLU A 16 5.15 6.44 4.89
C GLU A 16 6.12 5.38 5.42
N PRO A 17 7.43 5.53 5.18
CA PRO A 17 8.41 4.59 5.71
C PRO A 17 8.39 4.60 7.24
N PHE A 18 8.27 3.42 7.83
CA PHE A 18 8.19 3.24 9.27
C PHE A 18 9.02 2.04 9.73
N SER A 19 10.02 2.27 10.57
CA SER A 19 10.88 1.20 11.06
C SER A 19 10.54 0.89 12.51
N ILE A 20 10.17 -0.35 12.80
CA ILE A 20 9.99 -0.83 14.18
C ILE A 20 11.26 -1.57 14.57
N GLY A 21 12.01 -0.99 15.51
CA GLY A 21 13.15 -1.65 16.15
C GLY A 21 12.71 -2.35 17.43
N LEU A 22 12.80 -3.67 17.46
CA LEU A 22 12.59 -4.48 18.67
C LEU A 22 13.83 -5.34 18.90
N HIS A 23 14.52 -5.15 20.04
CA HIS A 23 15.66 -5.97 20.48
C HIS A 23 16.72 -6.21 19.39
N GLY A 24 17.16 -5.17 18.69
CA GLY A 24 18.23 -5.25 17.69
C GLY A 24 17.81 -5.85 16.33
N ARG A 25 16.52 -6.21 16.15
CA ARG A 25 15.96 -6.51 14.84
C ARG A 25 15.17 -5.30 14.33
N TYR A 26 15.52 -4.87 13.13
CA TYR A 26 14.78 -3.84 12.40
C TYR A 26 13.80 -4.51 11.46
N THR A 27 12.52 -4.20 11.65
CA THR A 27 11.47 -4.57 10.70
C THR A 27 11.13 -3.32 9.91
N PHE A 28 11.37 -3.38 8.60
CA PHE A 28 10.92 -2.35 7.68
C PHE A 28 9.42 -2.51 7.50
N CYS A 29 8.69 -1.50 7.92
CA CYS A 29 7.26 -1.39 7.74
C CYS A 29 6.95 -0.09 6.99
N GLN A 30 5.73 0.00 6.53
CA GLN A 30 5.18 1.12 5.80
C GLN A 30 3.86 1.45 6.48
N ARG A 31 3.73 2.69 6.96
CA ARG A 31 2.53 3.17 7.62
C ARG A 31 1.56 3.71 6.58
N CYS A 32 0.35 3.19 6.55
CA CYS A 32 -0.68 3.68 5.64
C CYS A 32 -1.09 5.11 6.03
N LYS A 33 -1.07 6.05 5.06
CA LYS A 33 -1.46 7.45 5.30
C LYS A 33 -2.95 7.65 5.58
N PHE A 34 -3.78 6.67 5.24
CA PHE A 34 -5.24 6.76 5.35
C PHE A 34 -5.76 6.23 6.68
N CYS A 35 -5.46 4.97 7.00
CA CYS A 35 -5.91 4.33 8.24
C CYS A 35 -4.86 4.33 9.35
N GLY A 36 -3.63 4.78 9.07
CA GLY A 36 -2.54 4.82 10.05
C GLY A 36 -1.94 3.46 10.42
N SER A 37 -2.38 2.36 9.78
CA SER A 37 -1.91 1.00 10.07
C SER A 37 -0.50 0.75 9.56
N ASN A 38 0.28 -0.03 10.30
CA ASN A 38 1.62 -0.44 9.90
C ASN A 38 1.54 -1.75 9.12
N VAL A 39 2.05 -1.75 7.90
CA VAL A 39 2.11 -2.92 7.00
C VAL A 39 3.57 -3.26 6.79
N VAL A 40 3.92 -4.53 6.63
CA VAL A 40 5.32 -4.89 6.31
C VAL A 40 5.69 -4.32 4.94
N ASP A 41 6.96 -3.96 4.76
CA ASP A 41 7.57 -3.49 3.51
C ASP A 41 7.60 -4.61 2.43
N LEU A 42 6.42 -5.14 2.10
CA LEU A 42 6.19 -6.19 1.12
C LEU A 42 5.09 -5.72 0.19
N ILE A 43 5.41 -5.57 -1.09
CA ILE A 43 4.51 -4.96 -2.06
C ILE A 43 3.14 -5.65 -2.12
N ASP A 44 3.09 -6.98 -1.99
CA ASP A 44 1.83 -7.74 -1.99
C ASP A 44 0.97 -7.40 -0.77
N GLN A 45 1.58 -7.28 0.41
CA GLN A 45 0.87 -6.85 1.62
C GLN A 45 0.39 -5.41 1.53
N LEU A 46 1.19 -4.51 0.94
CA LEU A 46 0.80 -3.11 0.74
C LEU A 46 -0.41 -3.02 -0.19
N LYS A 47 -0.40 -3.76 -1.31
CA LYS A 47 -1.53 -3.83 -2.24
C LYS A 47 -2.77 -4.40 -1.58
N GLU A 48 -2.66 -5.54 -0.92
CA GLU A 48 -3.78 -6.15 -0.19
C GLU A 48 -4.35 -5.21 0.86
N HIS A 49 -3.49 -4.50 1.59
CA HIS A 49 -3.91 -3.53 2.57
C HIS A 49 -4.69 -2.38 1.93
N LEU A 50 -4.21 -1.79 0.82
CA LEU A 50 -4.94 -0.73 0.12
C LEU A 50 -6.32 -1.19 -0.40
N ILE A 51 -6.43 -2.45 -0.87
CA ILE A 51 -7.71 -3.02 -1.31
C ILE A 51 -8.69 -3.15 -0.13
N LYS A 52 -8.18 -3.58 1.03
CA LYS A 52 -8.97 -3.81 2.26
C LYS A 52 -9.19 -2.52 3.08
N CYS A 53 -8.40 -1.49 2.87
CA CYS A 53 -8.46 -0.23 3.61
C CYS A 53 -9.76 0.50 3.27
N ALA A 54 -10.59 0.74 4.30
CA ALA A 54 -11.88 1.41 4.16
C ALA A 54 -11.72 2.92 3.95
N ASP A 55 -10.72 3.53 4.57
CA ASP A 55 -10.37 4.95 4.44
C ASP A 55 -9.60 5.26 3.14
N PHE A 56 -9.32 4.25 2.31
CA PHE A 56 -8.65 4.47 1.04
C PHE A 56 -9.62 5.02 -0.01
N PRO A 57 -9.32 6.17 -0.65
CA PRO A 57 -10.26 6.83 -1.54
C PRO A 57 -10.56 5.97 -2.77
N ALA A 58 -11.86 5.87 -3.10
CA ALA A 58 -12.37 5.03 -4.18
C ALA A 58 -11.71 5.31 -5.55
N ASN A 59 -11.34 6.57 -5.82
CA ASN A 59 -10.70 6.95 -7.07
C ASN A 59 -9.32 6.29 -7.28
N LEU A 60 -8.59 5.99 -6.21
CA LEU A 60 -7.32 5.27 -6.27
C LEU A 60 -7.56 3.75 -6.21
N LYS A 61 -8.61 3.32 -5.52
CA LYS A 61 -9.04 1.93 -5.44
C LYS A 61 -9.40 1.36 -6.81
N GLU A 62 -10.13 2.12 -7.64
CA GLU A 62 -10.45 1.73 -9.02
C GLU A 62 -9.22 1.54 -9.90
N SER A 63 -8.17 2.34 -9.67
CA SER A 63 -6.89 2.19 -10.36
C SER A 63 -6.21 0.88 -9.92
N LEU A 64 -6.23 0.59 -8.62
CA LEU A 64 -5.58 -0.58 -8.03
C LEU A 64 -6.29 -1.91 -8.37
N ASP A 65 -7.62 -1.92 -8.36
CA ASP A 65 -8.46 -3.09 -8.64
C ASP A 65 -8.24 -3.64 -10.06
N LEU A 66 -7.90 -2.77 -11.01
CA LEU A 66 -7.49 -3.15 -12.37
C LEU A 66 -6.26 -4.07 -12.42
N THR A 67 -5.48 -4.17 -11.34
CA THR A 67 -4.31 -5.06 -11.25
C THR A 67 -4.58 -6.38 -10.53
N THR A 68 -5.70 -6.50 -9.82
CA THR A 68 -6.10 -7.73 -9.12
C THR A 68 -6.95 -8.64 -10.00
N SER A 69 -7.40 -8.15 -11.17
CA SER A 69 -8.08 -8.95 -12.18
C SER A 69 -7.09 -9.79 -13.01
N LYS A 70 -6.77 -10.98 -12.46
CA LYS A 70 -6.11 -12.18 -13.03
C LYS A 70 -4.90 -12.63 -12.20
N PHE A 71 -5.16 -13.50 -11.24
CA PHE A 71 -4.38 -14.71 -11.02
C PHE A 71 -5.33 -15.90 -11.05
#